data_AF-A0A8T5W0R5-F1
#
_entry.id   AF-A0A8T5W0R5-F1
#
_cell.length_a   1.000
_cell.length_b   1.000
_cell.length_c   1.000
_cell.angle_alpha   90.00
_cell.angle_beta   90.00
_cell.angle_gamma   90.00
#
_symmetry.space_group_name_H-M   'P 1'
#
loop_
_entity.id
_entity.type
_entity.pdbx_description
1 polymer ?
#
loop_
_entity_poly.entity_id
_entity_poly.type
_entity_poly.pdbx_seq_one_letter_code
_entity_poly.pdbx_strand_id
1 'polypeptide(L)'
;MRKLLRSILIVSVLSVCLVPLLVYQGSCQDLPKIEVLFSPEQGQEILQRLKDTIQNAEGRVYILIYSFTLDELAQTIIEKHREGLDIKVIMDKGQAGSKVTENLRQTEIPLVLKAGSKGGYMHIKALIADDTVLTGSYNYSKNATYRSDENFLIIRDKDIVEAHLAKFNQLWGEELPAVSPEIKKKQERAPPEITVYITKTGKKYHRLGCRYLRKSCIPISLTEAKRRGYTPCKVCKPPS
;
A
#
# COMPACT_ATOMS: atom_id res chain seq x y z
N MET A 1 -0.56 87.21 -18.80
CA MET A 1 -0.47 86.69 -20.19
C MET A 1 -0.48 85.18 -20.11
N ARG A 2 -1.54 84.50 -20.62
CA ARG A 2 -1.53 83.58 -21.79
C ARG A 2 -0.49 82.45 -21.66
N LYS A 3 -0.74 81.15 -21.80
CA LYS A 3 -1.76 80.29 -22.43
C LYS A 3 -1.37 78.83 -22.06
N LEU A 4 -2.29 77.95 -21.64
CA LEU A 4 -2.93 76.88 -22.43
C LEU A 4 -2.03 75.71 -22.95
N LEU A 5 -2.28 74.51 -22.37
CA LEU A 5 -2.77 73.25 -22.97
C LEU A 5 -1.86 72.27 -23.77
N ARG A 6 -2.11 70.96 -23.52
CA ARG A 6 -1.91 69.71 -24.33
C ARG A 6 -0.55 68.99 -24.20
N SER A 7 -0.39 67.65 -24.09
CA SER A 7 -1.25 66.46 -24.20
C SER A 7 -0.52 65.20 -23.64
N ILE A 8 -1.29 64.29 -23.02
CA ILE A 8 -1.30 62.79 -23.08
C ILE A 8 -0.12 62.06 -23.78
N LEU A 9 0.53 61.06 -23.13
CA LEU A 9 0.46 59.62 -23.50
C LEU A 9 1.23 58.70 -22.52
N ILE A 10 0.64 57.52 -22.31
CA ILE A 10 1.01 56.32 -21.54
C ILE A 10 2.29 55.65 -22.10
N VAL A 11 3.06 54.92 -21.26
CA VAL A 11 3.46 53.50 -21.46
C VAL A 11 4.49 53.05 -20.38
N SER A 12 4.12 51.93 -19.76
CA SER A 12 4.82 50.98 -18.90
C SER A 12 6.34 50.78 -19.10
N VAL A 13 7.07 50.45 -18.02
CA VAL A 13 7.54 49.08 -17.68
C VAL A 13 8.41 49.21 -16.41
N LEU A 14 7.80 49.03 -15.22
CA LEU A 14 8.55 48.59 -14.04
C LEU A 14 8.46 47.07 -14.04
N SER A 15 9.41 46.43 -14.74
CA SER A 15 9.59 44.98 -14.74
C SER A 15 10.09 44.57 -13.36
N VAL A 16 9.16 44.43 -12.44
CA VAL A 16 9.37 43.66 -11.22
C VAL A 16 9.56 42.22 -11.67
N CYS A 17 10.81 41.78 -11.78
CA CYS A 17 11.14 40.37 -11.86
C CYS A 17 10.82 39.72 -10.51
N LEU A 18 9.52 39.58 -10.23
CA LEU A 18 8.97 38.73 -9.22
C LEU A 18 9.15 37.31 -9.75
N VAL A 19 10.37 36.78 -9.57
CA VAL A 19 10.58 35.34 -9.70
C VAL A 19 9.60 34.74 -8.71
N PRO A 20 8.58 33.96 -9.14
CA PRO A 20 7.83 33.19 -8.17
C PRO A 20 8.88 32.28 -7.57
N LEU A 21 9.18 32.46 -6.28
CA LEU A 21 9.63 31.33 -5.48
C LEU A 21 8.52 30.31 -5.68
N LEU A 22 8.75 29.38 -6.60
CA LEU A 22 8.04 28.11 -6.67
C LEU A 22 8.34 27.48 -5.32
N VAL A 23 7.50 27.81 -4.34
CA VAL A 23 7.32 27.00 -3.15
C VAL A 23 6.83 25.70 -3.71
N TYR A 24 7.76 24.78 -3.95
CA TYR A 24 7.47 23.40 -4.23
C TYR A 24 6.64 22.93 -3.04
N GLN A 25 5.32 22.89 -3.24
CA GLN A 25 4.38 22.33 -2.30
C GLN A 25 4.63 20.84 -2.31
N GLY A 26 5.67 20.40 -1.59
CA GLY A 26 5.87 19.00 -1.27
C GLY A 26 4.60 18.53 -0.57
N SER A 27 3.80 17.76 -1.31
CA SER A 27 2.66 17.04 -0.78
C SER A 27 3.13 16.16 0.38
N CYS A 28 2.40 16.17 1.48
CA CYS A 28 2.44 15.11 2.47
C CYS A 28 1.80 13.87 1.83
N GLN A 29 2.50 13.22 0.90
CA GLN A 29 2.17 11.85 0.54
C GLN A 29 2.58 10.97 1.71
N ASP A 30 1.72 10.01 2.07
CA ASP A 30 2.07 8.94 2.99
C ASP A 30 3.37 8.32 2.50
N LEU A 31 4.46 8.58 3.23
CA LEU A 31 5.75 8.01 2.87
C LEU A 31 5.58 6.49 2.82
N PRO A 32 6.17 5.80 1.82
CA PRO A 32 6.13 4.36 1.76
C PRO A 32 6.57 3.79 3.10
N LYS A 33 5.65 3.08 3.78
CA LYS A 33 5.97 2.44 5.05
C LYS A 33 6.64 1.12 4.71
N ILE A 34 7.96 1.16 4.66
CA ILE A 34 8.81 -0.03 4.53
C ILE A 34 9.19 -0.48 5.93
N GLU A 35 8.96 -1.76 6.19
CA GLU A 35 9.45 -2.45 7.37
C GLU A 35 10.30 -3.63 6.92
N VAL A 36 11.40 -3.89 7.63
CA VAL A 36 12.35 -4.95 7.33
C VAL A 36 12.51 -5.82 8.57
N LEU A 37 12.42 -7.13 8.37
CA LEU A 37 12.60 -8.17 9.38
C LEU A 37 13.64 -9.17 8.88
N PHE A 38 14.32 -9.85 9.82
CA PHE A 38 15.30 -10.88 9.51
C PHE A 38 14.96 -12.20 10.20
N SER A 39 15.18 -13.31 9.50
CA SER A 39 15.16 -14.66 10.07
C SER A 39 16.60 -15.14 10.24
N PRO A 40 16.92 -16.01 11.22
CA PRO A 40 16.00 -16.72 12.12
C PRO A 40 15.46 -15.91 13.30
N GLU A 41 16.08 -14.78 13.66
CA GLU A 41 15.79 -14.04 14.90
C GLU A 41 14.32 -13.61 15.00
N GLN A 42 13.72 -13.24 13.88
CA GLN A 42 12.32 -12.78 13.78
C GLN A 42 11.49 -13.69 12.88
N GLY A 43 11.91 -14.93 12.63
CA GLY A 43 11.22 -15.82 11.69
C GLY A 43 9.77 -16.16 12.08
N GLN A 44 9.48 -16.25 13.37
CA GLN A 44 8.11 -16.38 13.90
C GLN A 44 7.29 -15.10 13.72
N GLU A 45 7.90 -13.94 13.92
CA GLU A 45 7.24 -12.66 13.66
C GLU A 45 6.90 -12.53 12.18
N ILE A 46 7.82 -12.87 11.26
CA ILE A 46 7.57 -12.88 9.81
C ILE A 46 6.35 -13.76 9.46
N LEU A 47 6.27 -14.97 10.03
CA LEU A 47 5.14 -15.86 9.82
C LEU A 47 3.83 -15.26 10.36
N GLN A 48 3.86 -14.63 11.54
CA GLN A 48 2.68 -13.96 12.08
C GLN A 48 2.26 -12.78 11.19
N ARG A 49 3.20 -11.99 10.69
CA ARG A 49 2.92 -10.86 9.77
C ARG A 49 2.32 -11.30 8.44
N LEU A 50 2.74 -12.46 7.91
CA LEU A 50 2.07 -13.09 6.76
C LEU A 50 0.62 -13.43 7.09
N LYS A 51 0.37 -14.13 8.21
CA LYS A 51 -0.98 -14.54 8.64
C LYS A 51 -1.87 -13.32 8.88
N ASP A 52 -1.39 -12.32 9.61
CA ASP A 52 -2.13 -11.08 9.89
C ASP A 52 -2.46 -10.32 8.60
N THR A 53 -1.53 -10.27 7.64
CA THR A 53 -1.77 -9.59 6.35
C THR A 53 -2.86 -10.30 5.56
N ILE A 54 -2.84 -11.64 5.52
CA ILE A 54 -3.89 -12.44 4.86
C ILE A 54 -5.22 -12.27 5.58
N GLN A 55 -5.21 -12.27 6.92
CA GLN A 55 -6.42 -12.18 7.73
C GLN A 55 -7.12 -10.82 7.63
N ASN A 56 -6.37 -9.75 7.46
CA ASN A 56 -6.89 -8.39 7.37
C ASN A 56 -7.13 -7.91 5.93
N ALA A 57 -6.73 -8.68 4.91
CA ALA A 57 -7.01 -8.37 3.53
C ALA A 57 -8.53 -8.41 3.26
N GLU A 58 -9.02 -7.44 2.50
CA GLU A 58 -10.44 -7.28 2.21
C GLU A 58 -10.79 -7.51 0.74
N GLY A 59 -9.82 -7.37 -0.16
CA GLY A 59 -10.04 -7.54 -1.60
C GLY A 59 -9.40 -8.78 -2.15
N ARG A 60 -8.07 -8.85 -2.08
CA ARG A 60 -7.31 -9.93 -2.68
C ARG A 60 -6.03 -10.28 -1.93
N VAL A 61 -5.59 -11.52 -2.10
CA VAL A 61 -4.26 -11.99 -1.75
C VAL A 61 -3.69 -12.79 -2.92
N TYR A 62 -2.71 -12.24 -3.62
CA TYR A 62 -2.02 -12.92 -4.71
C TYR A 62 -0.61 -13.32 -4.30
N ILE A 63 -0.28 -14.60 -4.45
CA ILE A 63 0.94 -15.20 -3.93
C ILE A 63 1.81 -15.68 -5.07
N LEU A 64 3.08 -15.29 -5.09
CA LEU A 64 4.14 -15.91 -5.87
C LEU A 64 5.14 -16.51 -4.90
N ILE A 65 5.26 -17.83 -4.84
CA ILE A 65 6.19 -18.46 -3.90
C ILE A 65 6.98 -19.59 -4.54
N TYR A 66 8.31 -19.52 -4.42
CA TYR A 66 9.19 -20.57 -4.91
C TYR A 66 8.92 -21.89 -4.17
N SER A 67 9.08 -21.93 -2.85
CA SER A 67 8.84 -23.13 -2.03
C SER A 67 7.87 -22.86 -0.88
N PHE A 68 6.88 -23.75 -0.73
CA PHE A 68 5.82 -23.63 0.28
C PHE A 68 5.56 -24.97 0.98
N THR A 69 5.90 -25.03 2.27
CA THR A 69 5.78 -26.21 3.15
C THR A 69 5.24 -25.91 4.55
N LEU A 70 4.84 -24.66 4.85
CA LEU A 70 4.22 -24.29 6.13
C LEU A 70 2.71 -24.58 6.14
N ASP A 71 2.32 -25.68 6.79
CA ASP A 71 0.91 -26.10 6.89
C ASP A 71 0.01 -25.04 7.53
N GLU A 72 0.48 -24.34 8.57
CA GLU A 72 -0.33 -23.34 9.28
C GLU A 72 -0.64 -22.10 8.43
N LEU A 73 0.27 -21.70 7.55
CA LEU A 73 0.04 -20.59 6.63
C LEU A 73 -0.90 -21.01 5.51
N ALA A 74 -0.77 -22.25 5.02
CA ALA A 74 -1.69 -22.81 4.05
C ALA A 74 -3.12 -22.89 4.61
N GLN A 75 -3.28 -23.27 5.88
CA GLN A 75 -4.57 -23.29 6.55
C GLN A 75 -5.19 -21.90 6.63
N THR A 76 -4.42 -20.86 7.00
CA THR A 76 -4.91 -19.47 7.00
C THR A 76 -5.37 -19.01 5.61
N ILE A 77 -4.64 -19.38 4.56
CA ILE A 77 -5.03 -19.09 3.17
C ILE A 77 -6.36 -19.79 2.81
N ILE A 78 -6.48 -21.09 3.11
CA ILE A 78 -7.69 -21.87 2.80
C ILE A 78 -8.91 -21.33 3.53
N GLU A 79 -8.76 -20.97 4.81
CA GLU A 79 -9.82 -20.36 5.61
C GLU A 79 -10.26 -19.02 5.02
N LYS A 80 -9.31 -18.15 4.68
CA LYS A 80 -9.66 -16.85 4.09
C LYS A 80 -10.30 -16.93 2.71
N HIS A 81 -9.87 -17.87 1.88
CA HIS A 81 -10.56 -18.13 0.62
C HIS A 81 -12.01 -18.59 0.84
N ARG A 82 -12.25 -19.46 1.83
CA ARG A 82 -13.61 -19.90 2.19
C ARG A 82 -14.50 -18.77 2.71
N GLU A 83 -13.90 -17.75 3.32
CA GLU A 83 -14.61 -16.50 3.69
C GLU A 83 -14.93 -15.60 2.48
N GLY A 84 -14.50 -15.97 1.27
CA GLY A 84 -14.80 -15.27 0.02
C GLY A 84 -13.73 -14.29 -0.43
N LEU A 85 -12.54 -14.28 0.18
CA LEU A 85 -11.42 -13.46 -0.28
C LEU A 85 -10.88 -14.00 -1.62
N ASP A 86 -10.59 -13.12 -2.57
CA ASP A 86 -9.97 -13.51 -3.84
C ASP A 86 -8.50 -13.88 -3.63
N ILE A 87 -8.21 -15.18 -3.55
CA ILE A 87 -6.86 -15.70 -3.36
C ILE A 87 -6.40 -16.44 -4.61
N LYS A 88 -5.21 -16.12 -5.10
CA LYS A 88 -4.57 -16.82 -6.23
C LYS A 88 -3.12 -17.14 -5.91
N VAL A 89 -2.65 -18.31 -6.32
CA VAL A 89 -1.31 -18.80 -5.98
C VAL A 89 -0.55 -19.22 -7.24
N ILE A 90 0.67 -18.70 -7.39
CA ILE A 90 1.66 -19.17 -8.36
C ILE A 90 2.82 -19.82 -7.59
N MET A 91 3.16 -21.06 -7.95
CA MET A 91 4.29 -21.78 -7.39
C MET A 91 5.29 -22.24 -8.46
N ASP A 92 6.54 -22.45 -8.06
CA ASP A 92 7.49 -23.11 -8.94
C ASP A 92 7.10 -24.57 -9.16
N LYS A 93 7.05 -24.99 -10.41
CA LYS A 93 6.63 -26.35 -10.78
C LYS A 93 7.52 -27.43 -10.19
N GLY A 94 8.81 -27.15 -9.99
CA GLY A 94 9.79 -28.08 -9.42
C GLY A 94 9.70 -28.19 -7.90
N GLN A 95 9.01 -27.26 -7.24
CA GLN A 95 8.79 -27.26 -5.79
C GLN A 95 7.38 -27.73 -5.38
N ALA A 96 6.56 -28.13 -6.36
CA ALA A 96 5.15 -28.47 -6.19
C ALA A 96 4.86 -29.86 -5.59
N GLY A 97 5.87 -30.54 -5.04
CA GLY A 97 5.75 -31.87 -4.44
C GLY A 97 5.40 -31.88 -2.95
N SER A 98 5.12 -30.73 -2.35
CA SER A 98 4.84 -30.62 -0.92
C SER A 98 3.39 -31.01 -0.58
N LYS A 99 3.17 -31.48 0.66
CA LYS A 99 1.82 -31.71 1.22
C LYS A 99 0.94 -30.46 1.13
N VAL A 100 1.50 -29.27 1.36
CA VAL A 100 0.79 -27.99 1.19
C VAL A 100 0.26 -27.84 -0.25
N THR A 101 1.08 -28.17 -1.25
CA THR A 101 0.65 -28.10 -2.65
C THR A 101 -0.50 -29.08 -2.93
N GLU A 102 -0.41 -30.29 -2.39
CA GLU A 102 -1.47 -31.29 -2.53
C GLU A 102 -2.78 -30.85 -1.86
N ASN A 103 -2.70 -30.29 -0.66
CA ASN A 103 -3.87 -29.73 0.03
C ASN A 103 -4.50 -28.60 -0.78
N LEU A 104 -3.70 -27.66 -1.31
CA LEU A 104 -4.22 -26.55 -2.12
C LEU A 104 -4.92 -27.03 -3.40
N ARG A 105 -4.39 -28.08 -4.06
CA ARG A 105 -5.03 -28.70 -5.24
C ARG A 105 -6.39 -29.33 -4.96
N GLN A 106 -6.69 -29.65 -3.70
CA GLN A 106 -7.98 -30.19 -3.27
C GLN A 106 -8.98 -29.08 -2.89
N THR A 107 -8.61 -27.80 -3.04
CA THR A 107 -9.48 -26.65 -2.79
C THR A 107 -9.88 -25.95 -4.09
N GLU A 108 -10.80 -25.00 -3.99
CA GLU A 108 -11.19 -24.14 -5.11
C GLU A 108 -10.23 -22.95 -5.33
N ILE A 109 -9.15 -22.84 -4.56
CA ILE A 109 -8.14 -21.78 -4.74
C ILE A 109 -7.44 -21.97 -6.10
N PRO A 110 -7.49 -20.97 -7.00
CA PRO A 110 -6.71 -21.02 -8.23
C PRO A 110 -5.21 -21.14 -7.95
N LEU A 111 -4.63 -22.25 -8.42
CA LEU A 111 -3.21 -22.58 -8.28
C LEU A 111 -2.57 -22.83 -9.65
N VAL A 112 -1.53 -22.07 -9.97
CA VAL A 112 -0.78 -22.20 -11.21
C VAL A 112 0.67 -22.58 -10.90
N LEU A 113 1.17 -23.60 -11.61
CA LEU A 113 2.58 -23.99 -11.53
C LEU A 113 3.36 -23.44 -12.72
N LYS A 114 4.49 -22.78 -12.46
CA LYS A 114 5.34 -22.16 -13.50
C LYS A 114 6.80 -22.57 -13.36
N ALA A 115 7.50 -22.55 -14.48
CA ALA A 115 8.97 -22.45 -14.49
C ALA A 115 9.37 -20.97 -14.60
N GLY A 116 10.66 -20.68 -14.47
CA GLY A 116 11.21 -19.38 -14.78
C GLY A 116 11.03 -19.04 -16.27
N SER A 117 10.71 -17.78 -16.56
CA SER A 117 10.37 -17.32 -17.92
C SER A 117 11.48 -17.50 -18.97
N LYS A 118 12.71 -17.80 -18.54
CA LYS A 118 13.88 -18.05 -19.40
C LYS A 118 14.51 -19.42 -19.15
N GLY A 119 13.71 -20.41 -18.76
CA GLY A 119 14.18 -21.78 -18.50
C GLY A 119 14.75 -22.04 -17.10
N GLY A 120 14.78 -21.02 -16.22
CA GLY A 120 15.14 -21.15 -14.81
C GLY A 120 13.96 -21.50 -13.90
N TYR A 121 13.98 -20.99 -12.67
CA TYR A 121 12.93 -21.19 -11.66
C TYR A 121 11.99 -19.97 -11.55
N MET A 122 10.74 -20.20 -11.13
CA MET A 122 9.87 -19.16 -10.58
C MET A 122 10.34 -18.89 -9.14
N HIS A 123 11.45 -18.16 -8.99
CA HIS A 123 12.13 -18.02 -7.70
C HIS A 123 11.61 -16.86 -6.83
N ILE A 124 10.48 -16.25 -7.22
CA ILE A 124 9.87 -15.12 -6.52
C ILE A 124 9.25 -15.60 -5.20
N LYS A 125 9.33 -14.74 -4.19
CA LYS A 125 8.76 -14.94 -2.86
C LYS A 125 8.06 -13.65 -2.49
N ALA A 126 6.79 -13.55 -2.87
CA ALA A 126 6.00 -12.35 -2.72
C ALA A 126 4.55 -12.72 -2.40
N LEU A 127 3.94 -11.91 -1.54
CA LEU A 127 2.50 -11.89 -1.29
C LEU A 127 2.02 -10.45 -1.48
N ILE A 128 0.99 -10.29 -2.31
CA ILE A 128 0.38 -9.02 -2.63
C ILE A 128 -1.02 -9.03 -2.03
N ALA A 129 -1.22 -8.27 -0.97
CA ALA A 129 -2.50 -8.13 -0.30
C ALA A 129 -2.96 -6.69 -0.43
N ASP A 130 -4.03 -6.46 -1.19
CA ASP A 130 -4.61 -5.13 -1.43
C ASP A 130 -3.56 -4.06 -1.84
N ASP A 131 -3.15 -3.21 -0.90
CA ASP A 131 -2.19 -2.10 -1.02
C ASP A 131 -0.79 -2.40 -0.44
N THR A 132 -0.53 -3.67 -0.11
CA THR A 132 0.67 -4.11 0.61
C THR A 132 1.36 -5.25 -0.13
N VAL A 133 2.70 -5.20 -0.23
CA VAL A 133 3.56 -6.30 -0.70
C VAL A 133 4.44 -6.80 0.44
N LEU A 134 4.45 -8.11 0.64
CA LEU A 134 5.38 -8.83 1.51
C LEU A 134 6.35 -9.60 0.62
N THR A 135 7.65 -9.33 0.69
CA THR A 135 8.65 -9.99 -0.17
C THR A 135 10.03 -10.07 0.46
N GLY A 136 10.94 -10.83 -0.15
CA GLY A 136 12.32 -10.98 0.31
C GLY A 136 12.93 -12.31 -0.15
N SER A 137 13.86 -12.83 0.63
CA SER A 137 14.46 -14.15 0.38
C SER A 137 13.69 -15.30 1.03
N TYR A 138 12.77 -14.98 1.96
CA TYR A 138 12.03 -15.93 2.80
C TYR A 138 11.08 -16.84 2.01
N ASN A 139 11.39 -18.14 1.96
CA ASN A 139 10.44 -19.16 1.50
C ASN A 139 9.39 -19.46 2.58
N TYR A 140 8.19 -19.92 2.23
CA TYR A 140 7.17 -20.31 3.22
C TYR A 140 7.46 -21.72 3.76
N SER A 141 8.57 -21.86 4.48
CA SER A 141 9.11 -23.13 4.96
C SER A 141 9.68 -23.00 6.37
N LYS A 142 9.65 -24.09 7.14
CA LYS A 142 10.29 -24.14 8.48
C LYS A 142 11.78 -23.77 8.45
N ASN A 143 12.48 -24.09 7.37
CA ASN A 143 13.91 -23.78 7.25
C ASN A 143 14.15 -22.26 7.16
N ALA A 144 13.38 -21.56 6.34
CA ALA A 144 13.40 -20.10 6.28
C ALA A 144 12.95 -19.49 7.62
N THR A 145 11.97 -20.09 8.31
CA THR A 145 11.47 -19.60 9.60
C THR A 145 12.45 -19.74 10.76
N TYR A 146 13.26 -20.80 10.81
CA TYR A 146 14.00 -21.14 12.04
C TYR A 146 15.50 -21.38 11.86
N ARG A 147 16.02 -21.36 10.63
CA ARG A 147 17.39 -21.82 10.37
C ARG A 147 18.19 -20.95 9.41
N SER A 148 17.58 -20.42 8.35
CA SER A 148 18.29 -19.65 7.32
C SER A 148 18.28 -18.16 7.64
N ASP A 149 19.39 -17.50 7.31
CA ASP A 149 19.45 -16.05 7.24
C ASP A 149 18.58 -15.57 6.08
N GLU A 150 17.49 -14.88 6.41
CA GLU A 150 16.52 -14.40 5.42
C GLU A 150 16.23 -12.91 5.65
N ASN A 151 16.11 -12.14 4.58
CA ASN A 151 15.51 -10.82 4.65
C ASN A 151 14.02 -10.89 4.29
N PHE A 152 13.22 -10.06 4.95
CA PHE A 152 11.79 -9.94 4.68
C PHE A 152 11.35 -8.48 4.77
N LEU A 153 10.60 -8.03 3.78
CA LEU A 153 10.16 -6.66 3.63
C LEU A 153 8.64 -6.61 3.57
N ILE A 154 8.07 -5.66 4.29
CA ILE A 154 6.64 -5.33 4.24
C ILE A 154 6.56 -3.90 3.71
N ILE A 155 5.98 -3.75 2.52
CA ILE A 155 6.01 -2.51 1.76
C ILE A 155 4.58 -2.06 1.48
N ARG A 156 4.24 -0.85 1.92
CA ARG A 156 2.99 -0.16 1.56
C ARG A 156 3.32 0.99 0.63
N ASP A 157 3.24 0.72 -0.65
CA ASP A 157 3.53 1.67 -1.72
C ASP A 157 2.78 1.23 -2.99
N LYS A 158 2.02 2.16 -3.57
CA LYS A 158 1.17 1.86 -4.72
C LYS A 158 1.97 1.40 -5.93
N ASP A 159 3.09 2.06 -6.22
CA ASP A 159 3.88 1.78 -7.42
C ASP A 159 4.59 0.42 -7.29
N ILE A 160 5.05 0.08 -6.08
CA ILE A 160 5.62 -1.25 -5.79
C ILE A 160 4.56 -2.35 -5.89
N VAL A 161 3.34 -2.12 -5.38
CA VAL A 161 2.22 -3.06 -5.52
C VAL A 161 1.88 -3.28 -7.00
N GLU A 162 1.74 -2.21 -7.78
CA GLU A 162 1.43 -2.28 -9.21
C GLU A 162 2.53 -3.02 -9.99
N ALA A 163 3.81 -2.79 -9.68
CA ALA A 163 4.92 -3.51 -10.29
C ALA A 163 4.88 -5.03 -10.01
N HIS A 164 4.55 -5.43 -8.77
CA HIS A 164 4.40 -6.84 -8.42
C HIS A 164 3.16 -7.47 -9.07
N LEU A 165 2.05 -6.73 -9.17
CA LEU A 165 0.85 -7.19 -9.86
C LEU A 165 1.09 -7.35 -11.36
N ALA A 166 1.80 -6.44 -12.01
CA ALA A 166 2.19 -6.59 -13.40
C ALA A 166 3.01 -7.88 -13.61
N LYS A 167 3.93 -8.19 -12.69
CA LYS A 167 4.67 -9.45 -12.74
C LYS A 167 3.78 -10.67 -12.48
N PHE A 168 2.84 -10.58 -11.54
CA PHE A 168 1.85 -11.62 -11.29
C PHE A 168 1.03 -11.91 -12.55
N ASN A 169 0.43 -10.89 -13.16
CA ASN A 169 -0.39 -10.98 -14.37
C ASN A 169 0.38 -11.60 -15.54
N GLN A 170 1.65 -11.19 -15.73
CA GLN A 170 2.53 -11.78 -16.75
C GLN A 170 2.68 -13.30 -16.56
N LEU A 171 2.84 -13.77 -15.33
CA LEU A 171 3.00 -15.19 -15.04
C LEU A 171 1.66 -15.93 -15.04
N TRP A 172 0.58 -15.28 -14.61
CA TRP A 172 -0.77 -15.83 -14.58
C TRP A 172 -1.28 -16.12 -15.99
N GLY A 173 -1.11 -15.17 -16.91
CA GLY A 173 -1.57 -15.26 -18.30
C GLY A 173 -2.85 -14.47 -18.61
N GLU A 174 -3.37 -13.72 -17.63
CA GLU A 174 -4.52 -12.82 -17.76
C GLU A 174 -4.23 -11.50 -17.02
N GLU A 175 -4.84 -10.40 -17.47
CA GLU A 175 -4.72 -9.11 -16.82
C GLU A 175 -5.74 -8.99 -15.68
N LEU A 176 -5.30 -9.23 -14.45
CA LEU A 176 -6.13 -9.04 -13.27
C LEU A 176 -6.07 -7.57 -12.81
N PRO A 177 -7.20 -6.98 -12.39
CA PRO A 177 -7.27 -5.56 -12.07
C PRO A 177 -6.42 -5.22 -10.83
N ALA A 178 -5.77 -4.05 -10.89
CA ALA A 178 -4.94 -3.51 -9.80
C ALA A 178 -5.72 -3.18 -8.52
N VAL A 179 -7.05 -3.23 -8.53
CA VAL A 179 -7.93 -3.17 -7.35
C VAL A 179 -9.05 -4.19 -7.54
N SER A 180 -9.36 -5.01 -6.54
CA SER A 180 -10.46 -5.98 -6.68
C SER A 180 -11.78 -5.22 -6.89
N PRO A 181 -12.71 -5.73 -7.73
CA PRO A 181 -14.01 -5.10 -7.94
C PRO A 181 -14.77 -4.86 -6.63
N GLU A 182 -14.59 -5.72 -5.64
CA GLU A 182 -15.19 -5.63 -4.31
C GLU A 182 -14.62 -4.46 -3.50
N ILE A 183 -13.30 -4.25 -3.51
CA ILE A 183 -12.68 -3.06 -2.90
C ILE A 183 -13.14 -1.81 -3.61
N LYS A 184 -13.16 -1.80 -4.95
CA LYS A 184 -13.60 -0.64 -5.71
C LYS A 184 -15.06 -0.30 -5.35
N LYS A 185 -15.92 -1.31 -5.26
CA LYS A 185 -17.32 -1.18 -4.86
C LYS A 185 -17.47 -0.75 -3.39
N LYS A 186 -16.60 -1.20 -2.48
CA LYS A 186 -16.57 -0.77 -1.07
C LYS A 186 -16.10 0.67 -0.94
N GLN A 187 -15.09 1.09 -1.70
CA GLN A 187 -14.59 2.46 -1.77
C GLN A 187 -15.61 3.41 -2.42
N GLU A 188 -16.37 2.96 -3.42
CA GLU A 188 -17.48 3.71 -4.03
C GLU A 188 -18.70 3.80 -3.09
N ARG A 189 -18.93 2.80 -2.22
CA ARG A 189 -20.02 2.78 -1.23
C ARG A 189 -19.67 3.50 0.07
N ALA A 190 -18.39 3.57 0.42
CA ALA A 190 -17.93 4.32 1.58
C ALA A 190 -18.00 5.83 1.24
N PRO A 191 -18.66 6.66 2.06
CA PRO A 191 -18.58 8.10 1.87
C PRO A 191 -17.10 8.51 1.88
N PRO A 192 -16.66 9.40 0.98
CA PRO A 192 -15.25 9.76 0.88
C PRO A 192 -14.75 10.23 2.24
N GLU A 193 -13.76 9.52 2.78
CA GLU A 193 -13.19 9.83 4.09
C GLU A 193 -12.41 11.15 3.96
N ILE A 194 -13.01 12.25 4.42
CA ILE A 194 -12.37 13.55 4.37
C ILE A 194 -11.15 13.53 5.30
N THR A 195 -9.93 13.59 4.76
CA THR A 195 -8.73 13.75 5.56
C THR A 195 -8.67 15.14 6.18
N VAL A 196 -8.53 15.19 7.50
CA VAL A 196 -8.21 16.39 8.30
C VAL A 196 -6.90 16.15 9.05
N TYR A 197 -6.37 17.19 9.69
CA TYR A 197 -5.06 17.12 10.32
C TYR A 197 -5.14 17.49 11.80
N ILE A 198 -4.47 16.76 12.66
CA ILE A 198 -4.35 17.07 14.09
C ILE A 198 -2.90 17.39 14.45
N THR A 199 -2.71 18.04 15.60
CA THR A 199 -1.38 18.21 16.18
C THR A 199 -1.15 17.15 17.26
N LYS A 200 0.12 16.86 17.57
CA LYS A 200 0.52 15.87 18.60
C LYS A 200 -0.13 16.09 19.97
N THR A 201 -0.43 17.34 20.34
CA THR A 201 -0.94 17.70 21.67
C THR A 201 -2.28 18.46 21.66
N GLY A 202 -2.78 18.85 20.49
CA GLY A 202 -4.01 19.62 20.36
C GLY A 202 -5.26 18.76 20.42
N LYS A 203 -6.41 19.40 20.67
CA LYS A 203 -7.76 18.77 20.64
C LYS A 203 -8.62 19.25 19.47
N LYS A 204 -7.97 19.83 18.45
CA LYS A 204 -8.63 20.35 17.25
C LYS A 204 -8.12 19.65 16.00
N TYR A 205 -9.01 19.44 15.05
CA TYR A 205 -8.62 19.06 13.69
C TYR A 205 -8.62 20.29 12.78
N HIS A 206 -7.87 20.20 11.70
CA HIS A 206 -7.44 21.33 10.88
C HIS A 206 -7.50 20.98 9.38
N ARG A 207 -7.58 22.01 8.51
CA ARG A 207 -7.23 21.87 7.10
C ARG A 207 -5.72 21.87 6.94
N LEU A 208 -5.22 21.20 5.92
CA LEU A 208 -3.82 21.29 5.53
C LEU A 208 -3.42 22.77 5.36
N GLY A 209 -2.21 23.13 5.81
CA GLY A 209 -1.72 24.51 5.77
C GLY A 209 -2.19 25.40 6.94
N CYS A 210 -2.97 24.87 7.88
CA CYS A 210 -3.31 25.64 9.09
C CYS A 210 -2.04 26.02 9.88
N ARG A 211 -1.95 27.28 10.33
CA ARG A 211 -0.79 27.78 11.09
C ARG A 211 -0.45 26.99 12.36
N TYR A 212 -1.41 26.26 12.93
CA TYR A 212 -1.20 25.41 14.11
C TYR A 212 -0.50 24.08 13.78
N LEU A 213 -0.48 23.68 12.51
CA LEU A 213 0.16 22.44 12.05
C LEU A 213 1.67 22.59 11.82
N ARG A 214 2.24 23.79 11.97
CA ARG A 214 3.66 24.08 11.68
C ARG A 214 4.66 23.18 12.41
N LYS A 215 4.33 22.78 13.64
CA LYS A 215 5.19 21.92 14.47
C LYS A 215 4.79 20.44 14.44
N SER A 216 3.58 20.13 13.99
CA SER A 216 3.02 18.78 13.99
C SER A 216 1.80 18.73 13.10
N CYS A 217 1.83 17.82 12.13
CA CYS A 217 0.80 17.65 11.13
C CYS A 217 0.55 16.15 10.96
N ILE A 218 -0.45 15.63 11.66
CA ILE A 218 -0.77 14.20 11.66
C ILE A 218 -2.09 14.04 10.89
N PRO A 219 -2.09 13.35 9.73
CA PRO A 219 -3.32 13.08 8.99
C PRO A 219 -4.23 12.13 9.77
N ILE A 220 -5.52 12.38 9.71
CA ILE A 220 -6.57 11.54 10.32
C ILE A 220 -7.86 11.74 9.53
N SER A 221 -8.76 10.77 9.52
CA SER A 221 -10.06 11.00 8.89
C SER A 221 -10.97 11.89 9.74
N LEU A 222 -11.87 12.62 9.10
CA LEU A 222 -12.85 13.47 9.78
C LEU A 222 -13.74 12.66 10.72
N THR A 223 -14.14 11.46 10.28
CA THR A 223 -14.93 10.52 11.08
C THR A 223 -14.18 10.12 12.34
N GLU A 224 -12.91 9.73 12.20
CA GLU A 224 -12.05 9.33 13.31
C GLU A 224 -11.72 10.52 14.24
N ALA A 225 -11.46 11.70 13.69
CA ALA A 225 -11.24 12.92 14.46
C ALA A 225 -12.46 13.24 15.35
N LYS A 226 -13.66 13.19 14.78
CA LYS A 226 -14.91 13.38 15.54
C LYS A 226 -15.09 12.30 16.60
N ARG A 227 -14.88 11.02 16.23
CA ARG A 227 -15.00 9.87 17.15
C ARG A 227 -14.04 9.98 18.34
N ARG A 228 -12.83 10.48 18.12
CA ARG A 228 -11.83 10.77 19.15
C ARG A 228 -12.06 12.08 19.92
N GLY A 229 -13.16 12.79 19.63
CA GLY A 229 -13.54 14.01 20.34
C GLY A 229 -12.77 15.28 19.92
N TYR A 230 -12.09 15.26 18.77
CA TYR A 230 -11.48 16.46 18.23
C TYR A 230 -12.57 17.41 17.69
N THR A 231 -12.35 18.71 17.89
CA THR A 231 -13.28 19.76 17.45
C THR A 231 -12.71 20.55 16.26
N PRO A 232 -13.53 21.14 15.38
CA PRO A 232 -13.03 21.89 14.23
C PRO A 232 -12.24 23.11 14.66
N CYS A 233 -11.09 23.34 14.03
CA CYS A 233 -10.33 24.56 14.24
C CYS A 233 -11.06 25.79 13.69
N LYS A 234 -11.41 26.73 14.57
CA LYS A 234 -12.07 28.00 14.21
C LYS A 234 -11.26 28.88 13.26
N VAL A 235 -9.93 28.70 13.17
CA VAL A 235 -9.06 29.51 12.32
C VAL A 235 -9.07 29.03 10.87
N CYS A 236 -8.85 27.73 10.62
CA CYS A 236 -8.83 27.19 9.26
C CYS A 236 -10.18 26.64 8.79
N LYS A 237 -11.21 26.62 9.67
CA LYS A 237 -12.59 26.21 9.37
C LYS A 237 -12.64 24.90 8.56
N PRO A 238 -12.08 23.79 9.07
CA PRO A 238 -12.09 22.50 8.37
C PRO A 238 -13.51 22.01 8.10
N PRO A 239 -13.71 21.07 7.14
CA PRO A 239 -15.00 20.45 6.90
C PRO A 239 -15.59 19.88 8.19
N SER A 240 -16.89 20.09 8.40
CA SER A 240 -17.60 19.75 9.63
C SER A 240 -18.31 18.43 9.56
#